data_AF-A0A7X7PDD0-F1
#
_entry.id   AF-A0A7X7PDD0-F1
#
_cell.length_a   1.000
_cell.length_b   1.000
_cell.length_c   1.000
_cell.angle_alpha   90.00
_cell.angle_beta   90.00
_cell.angle_gamma   90.00
#
_symmetry.space_group_name_H-M   'P 1'
#
loop_
_entity.id
_entity.type
_entity.pdbx_description
1 polymer ?
#
loop_
_entity_poly.entity_id
_entity_poly.type
_entity_poly.pdbx_seq_one_letter_code
_entity_poly.pdbx_strand_id
1 'polypeptide(L)'
;MTRGSLDRGAGFMLDQVGVGRSIRLFLADGSPHGLVVAEIGNWSGKVLAASRSRVPDLLRRSEVGRTGVYVLLGADPDRPGGLLAYIGEADDVAARLRHHLRSEAKDFFERLAVIVSSADALTKGHVRYLESQLIRLVREAGSVALTNDTHPDFQRLPEADRADMDFFVAQVVTILPLLG
;
A
#
# COMPACT_ATOMS: atom_id res chain seq x y z
N MET A 1 33.80 58.26 10.22
CA MET A 1 32.91 58.13 9.05
C MET A 1 32.69 56.66 8.76
N THR A 2 31.42 56.31 8.63
CA THR A 2 30.79 54.99 8.61
C THR A 2 30.85 54.31 7.24
N ARG A 3 30.90 52.97 7.21
CA ARG A 3 30.32 51.99 6.24
C ARG A 3 31.13 50.68 6.38
N GLY A 4 30.61 49.50 6.69
CA GLY A 4 29.26 48.96 6.59
C GLY A 4 29.18 47.98 5.41
N SER A 5 28.96 46.69 5.71
CA SER A 5 28.46 45.63 4.79
C SER A 5 29.52 45.06 3.80
N LEU A 6 29.61 43.75 3.49
CA LEU A 6 28.58 42.72 3.32
C LEU A 6 29.11 41.33 3.70
N ASP A 7 28.39 40.71 4.62
CA ASP A 7 28.22 39.27 4.77
C ASP A 7 27.66 38.67 3.46
N ARG A 8 28.28 37.62 2.93
CA ARG A 8 27.77 36.88 1.77
C ARG A 8 28.05 35.39 1.94
N GLY A 9 26.98 34.63 2.16
CA GLY A 9 26.90 33.25 1.73
C GLY A 9 26.66 32.23 2.83
N ALA A 10 25.81 32.51 3.82
CA ALA A 10 25.05 31.43 4.47
C ALA A 10 24.17 30.79 3.38
N GLY A 11 24.68 29.72 2.77
CA GLY A 11 23.89 28.86 1.90
C GLY A 11 22.69 28.36 2.69
N PHE A 12 21.49 28.69 2.21
CA PHE A 12 20.24 28.18 2.71
C PHE A 12 20.24 26.65 2.55
N MET A 13 20.73 25.94 3.55
CA MET A 13 20.21 24.62 3.89
C MET A 13 18.77 24.85 4.32
N LEU A 14 17.84 24.75 3.37
CA LEU A 14 16.48 24.40 3.72
C LEU A 14 16.58 23.00 4.32
N ASP A 15 16.68 22.98 5.65
CA ASP A 15 16.35 21.83 6.46
C ASP A 15 15.10 21.19 5.83
N GLN A 16 15.17 19.90 5.51
CA GLN A 16 14.04 19.15 4.98
C GLN A 16 13.01 19.06 6.11
N VAL A 17 12.25 20.14 6.32
CA VAL A 17 11.08 20.16 7.16
C VAL A 17 10.14 19.12 6.56
N GLY A 18 9.98 17.99 7.25
CA GLY A 18 9.09 16.93 6.82
C GLY A 18 7.72 17.51 6.51
N VAL A 19 7.28 17.42 5.26
CA VAL A 19 5.97 17.91 4.85
C VAL A 19 4.92 17.07 5.57
N GLY A 20 4.19 17.69 6.49
CA GLY A 20 3.12 17.03 7.24
C GLY A 20 2.05 16.48 6.29
N ARG A 21 1.52 15.29 6.60
CA ARG A 21 0.47 14.64 5.82
C ARG A 21 -0.75 14.39 6.69
N SER A 22 -1.93 14.73 6.19
CA SER A 22 -3.20 14.36 6.82
C SER A 22 -3.70 13.06 6.22
N ILE A 23 -3.81 12.03 7.05
CA ILE A 23 -4.38 10.72 6.67
C ILE A 23 -5.78 10.64 7.27
N ARG A 24 -6.78 10.41 6.43
CA ARG A 24 -8.16 10.23 6.86
C ARG A 24 -8.44 8.74 7.02
N LEU A 25 -8.73 8.33 8.25
CA LEU A 25 -9.24 7.00 8.56
C LEU A 25 -10.76 7.04 8.71
N PHE A 26 -11.44 6.14 8.00
CA PHE A 26 -12.88 5.95 8.10
C PHE A 26 -13.17 4.53 8.58
N LEU A 27 -13.72 4.43 9.80
CA LEU A 27 -14.13 3.16 10.40
C LEU A 27 -15.55 2.84 9.94
N ALA A 28 -15.68 1.91 8.99
CA ALA A 28 -16.94 1.62 8.31
C ALA A 28 -18.05 1.15 9.25
N ASP A 29 -17.66 0.45 10.30
CA ASP A 29 -18.50 -0.15 11.33
C ASP A 29 -18.28 0.51 12.70
N GLY A 30 -17.56 1.63 12.74
CA GLY A 30 -17.21 2.34 13.98
C GLY A 30 -16.14 1.65 14.82
N SER A 31 -15.53 0.55 14.35
CA SER A 31 -14.52 -0.20 15.09
C SER A 31 -13.15 -0.17 14.41
N PRO A 32 -12.04 0.02 15.15
CA PRO A 32 -10.68 -0.09 14.60
C PRO A 32 -10.32 -1.52 14.19
N HIS A 33 -11.01 -2.52 14.72
CA HIS A 33 -10.84 -3.94 14.35
C HIS A 33 -11.74 -4.38 13.20
N GLY A 34 -12.55 -3.44 12.72
CA GLY A 34 -13.50 -3.63 11.65
C GLY A 34 -12.92 -3.39 10.27
N LEU A 35 -13.75 -2.86 9.38
CA LEU A 35 -13.34 -2.44 8.05
C LEU A 35 -12.90 -0.98 8.09
N VAL A 36 -11.61 -0.73 7.87
CA VAL A 36 -11.01 0.60 7.88
C VAL A 36 -10.71 1.04 6.45
N VAL A 37 -11.03 2.28 6.11
CA VAL A 37 -10.62 2.92 4.85
C VAL A 37 -9.66 4.05 5.16
N ALA A 38 -8.53 4.09 4.48
CA ALA A 38 -7.52 5.13 4.59
C ALA A 38 -7.31 5.84 3.27
N GLU A 39 -7.25 7.17 3.33
CA GLU A 39 -7.04 8.06 2.19
C GLU A 39 -6.15 9.23 2.60
N ILE A 40 -5.46 9.83 1.62
CA ILE A 40 -4.67 11.05 1.80
C ILE A 40 -5.30 12.16 0.96
N GLY A 41 -5.38 13.37 1.51
CA GLY A 41 -5.93 14.52 0.77
C GLY A 41 -5.18 14.76 -0.54
N ASN A 42 -5.91 14.99 -1.63
CA ASN A 42 -5.39 15.20 -2.99
C ASN A 42 -4.64 13.99 -3.59
N TRP A 43 -4.77 12.80 -3.01
CA TRP A 43 -4.29 11.56 -3.61
C TRP A 43 -5.49 10.69 -4.02
N SER A 44 -5.43 10.08 -5.20
CA SER A 44 -6.55 9.29 -5.73
C SER A 44 -6.60 7.87 -5.16
N GLY A 45 -5.55 7.39 -4.50
CA GLY A 45 -5.51 6.05 -3.92
C GLY A 45 -6.36 5.91 -2.66
N LYS A 46 -6.82 4.69 -2.42
CA LYS A 46 -7.49 4.26 -1.20
C LYS A 46 -6.90 2.95 -0.73
N VAL A 47 -6.83 2.78 0.59
CA VAL A 47 -6.48 1.51 1.21
C VAL A 47 -7.65 1.05 2.08
N LEU A 48 -8.18 -0.12 1.79
CA LEU A 48 -9.22 -0.78 2.58
C LEU A 48 -8.57 -1.92 3.36
N ALA A 49 -8.58 -1.85 4.69
CA ALA A 49 -8.06 -2.90 5.55
C ALA A 49 -9.17 -3.58 6.34
N ALA A 50 -9.04 -4.89 6.52
CA ALA A 50 -9.97 -5.71 7.29
C ALA A 50 -9.28 -6.95 7.85
N SER A 51 -9.89 -7.60 8.83
CA SER A 51 -9.54 -8.97 9.21
C SER A 51 -10.13 -9.98 8.22
N ARG A 52 -9.58 -11.20 8.19
CA ARG A 52 -10.07 -12.29 7.33
C ARG A 52 -11.56 -12.58 7.54
N SER A 53 -12.04 -12.56 8.79
CA SER A 53 -13.45 -12.78 9.11
C SER A 53 -14.38 -11.69 8.55
N ARG A 54 -13.85 -10.52 8.23
CA ARG A 54 -14.57 -9.36 7.69
C ARG A 54 -14.41 -9.22 6.17
N VAL A 55 -13.73 -10.14 5.49
CA VAL A 55 -13.65 -10.15 4.02
C VAL A 55 -15.03 -10.12 3.35
N PRO A 56 -16.07 -10.83 3.83
CA PRO A 56 -17.42 -10.73 3.25
C PRO A 56 -17.97 -9.29 3.25
N ASP A 57 -17.61 -8.45 4.22
CA ASP A 57 -18.02 -7.05 4.29
C ASP A 57 -17.25 -6.19 3.30
N LEU A 58 -15.94 -6.43 3.23
CA LEU A 58 -15.06 -5.78 2.26
C LEU A 58 -15.52 -6.07 0.82
N LEU A 59 -15.91 -7.31 0.51
CA LEU A 59 -16.43 -7.73 -0.79
C LEU A 59 -17.78 -7.12 -1.19
N ARG A 60 -18.52 -6.49 -0.27
CA ARG A 60 -19.76 -5.76 -0.60
C ARG A 60 -19.48 -4.37 -1.16
N ARG A 61 -18.24 -3.89 -1.08
CA ARG A 61 -17.86 -2.59 -1.64
C ARG A 61 -17.52 -2.71 -3.12
N SER A 62 -18.19 -1.89 -3.92
CA SER A 62 -17.97 -1.83 -5.37
C SER A 62 -16.52 -1.49 -5.74
N GLU A 63 -15.84 -0.67 -4.96
CA GLU A 63 -14.44 -0.30 -5.20
C GLU A 63 -13.44 -1.47 -5.09
N VAL A 64 -13.79 -2.56 -4.40
CA VAL A 64 -12.97 -3.78 -4.33
C VAL A 64 -13.08 -4.62 -5.61
N GLY A 65 -14.15 -4.44 -6.40
CA GLY A 65 -14.28 -5.10 -7.70
C GLY A 65 -13.43 -4.49 -8.82
N ARG A 66 -12.60 -3.48 -8.51
CA ARG A 66 -11.77 -2.75 -9.47
C ARG A 66 -10.38 -3.36 -9.60
N THR A 67 -9.64 -2.87 -10.60
CA THR A 67 -8.22 -3.14 -10.75
C THR A 67 -7.44 -2.59 -9.56
N GLY A 68 -6.64 -3.43 -8.92
CA GLY A 68 -5.91 -3.04 -7.72
C GLY A 68 -4.85 -4.06 -7.27
N VAL A 69 -4.22 -3.73 -6.15
CA VAL A 69 -3.24 -4.59 -5.46
C VAL A 69 -3.79 -4.93 -4.08
N TYR A 70 -3.47 -6.10 -3.55
CA TYR A 70 -3.83 -6.49 -2.20
C TYR A 70 -2.65 -7.14 -1.50
N VAL A 71 -2.62 -6.98 -0.17
CA VAL A 71 -1.65 -7.58 0.74
C VAL A 71 -2.43 -8.47 1.70
N LEU A 72 -2.03 -9.72 1.81
CA LEU A 72 -2.52 -10.67 2.82
C LEU A 72 -1.42 -10.82 3.87
N LEU A 73 -1.77 -10.75 5.14
CA LEU A 73 -0.81 -10.77 6.26
C LEU A 73 -1.28 -11.75 7.33
N GLY A 74 -0.35 -12.53 7.87
CA GLY A 74 -0.57 -13.44 8.99
C GLY A 74 0.71 -13.71 9.77
N ALA A 75 0.60 -14.51 10.83
CA ALA A 75 1.76 -14.96 11.59
C ALA A 75 2.67 -15.85 10.73
N ASP A 76 3.97 -15.71 10.91
CA ASP A 76 4.98 -16.58 10.31
C ASP A 76 5.11 -17.88 11.14
N PRO A 77 4.72 -19.05 10.61
CA PRO A 77 4.77 -20.30 11.37
C PRO A 77 6.22 -20.74 11.67
N ASP A 78 7.19 -20.30 10.87
CA ASP A 78 8.59 -20.68 10.99
C ASP A 78 9.41 -19.71 11.85
N ARG A 79 8.84 -18.52 12.16
CA ARG A 79 9.52 -17.47 12.91
C ARG A 79 8.59 -16.87 13.98
N PRO A 80 8.76 -17.23 15.27
CA PRO A 80 7.97 -16.67 16.36
C PRO A 80 8.02 -15.13 16.39
N GLY A 81 6.85 -14.50 16.39
CA GLY A 81 6.72 -13.03 16.32
C GLY A 81 7.01 -12.43 14.93
N GLY A 82 7.35 -13.27 13.95
CA GLY A 82 7.49 -12.90 12.55
C GLY A 82 6.15 -12.76 11.85
N LEU A 83 6.16 -12.03 10.75
CA LEU A 83 5.02 -11.88 9.85
C LEU A 83 5.30 -12.58 8.53
N LEU A 84 4.25 -13.18 7.97
CA LEU A 84 4.19 -13.77 6.65
C LEU A 84 3.20 -12.97 5.81
N ALA A 85 3.62 -12.55 4.62
CA ALA A 85 2.78 -11.80 3.70
C ALA A 85 2.71 -12.42 2.30
N TYR A 86 1.63 -12.11 1.61
CA TYR A 86 1.48 -12.33 0.18
C TYR A 86 0.95 -11.06 -0.46
N ILE A 87 1.57 -10.63 -1.56
CA ILE A 87 1.17 -9.45 -2.31
C ILE A 87 0.69 -9.92 -3.67
N GLY A 88 -0.47 -9.46 -4.11
CA GLY A 88 -1.03 -9.84 -5.40
C GLY A 88 -1.72 -8.68 -6.09
N GLU A 89 -1.72 -8.69 -7.41
CA GLU A 89 -2.54 -7.80 -8.23
C GLU A 89 -3.75 -8.53 -8.84
N ALA A 90 -4.81 -7.78 -9.17
CA ALA A 90 -5.92 -8.30 -9.97
C ALA A 90 -6.67 -7.17 -10.70
N ASP A 91 -7.27 -7.50 -11.84
CA ASP A 91 -8.23 -6.63 -12.54
C ASP A 91 -9.61 -6.60 -11.85
N ASP A 92 -9.93 -7.67 -11.11
CA ASP A 92 -11.04 -7.73 -10.16
C ASP A 92 -10.51 -8.32 -8.84
N VAL A 93 -10.20 -7.43 -7.89
CA VAL A 93 -9.67 -7.84 -6.58
C VAL A 93 -10.71 -8.65 -5.80
N ALA A 94 -12.00 -8.33 -5.92
CA ALA A 94 -13.07 -9.05 -5.25
C ALA A 94 -13.14 -10.52 -5.70
N ALA A 95 -13.08 -10.78 -7.01
CA ALA A 95 -13.04 -12.12 -7.56
C ALA A 95 -11.79 -12.88 -7.08
N ARG A 96 -10.62 -12.22 -7.08
CA ARG A 96 -9.37 -12.84 -6.63
C ARG A 96 -9.39 -13.19 -5.15
N LEU A 97 -9.91 -12.32 -4.29
CA LEU A 97 -10.04 -12.59 -2.86
C LEU A 97 -11.01 -13.74 -2.58
N ARG A 98 -12.12 -13.85 -3.31
CA ARG A 98 -13.04 -15.00 -3.20
C ARG A 98 -12.37 -16.33 -3.54
N HIS A 99 -11.48 -16.32 -4.52
CA HIS A 99 -10.67 -17.50 -4.86
C HIS A 99 -9.71 -17.86 -3.71
N HIS A 100 -8.98 -16.88 -3.16
CA HIS A 100 -8.04 -17.10 -2.07
C HIS A 100 -8.69 -17.57 -0.78
N LEU A 101 -9.90 -17.12 -0.46
CA LEU A 101 -10.67 -17.61 0.70
C LEU A 101 -10.97 -19.11 0.67
N ARG A 102 -10.87 -19.76 -0.50
CA ARG A 102 -11.12 -21.20 -0.69
C ARG A 102 -9.83 -22.00 -0.87
N SER A 103 -8.67 -21.35 -0.79
CA SER A 103 -7.38 -21.95 -1.08
C SER A 103 -6.60 -22.16 0.22
N GLU A 104 -6.27 -23.42 0.53
CA GLU A 104 -5.46 -23.78 1.71
C GLU A 104 -4.10 -23.06 1.72
N ALA A 105 -3.53 -22.81 0.54
CA ALA A 105 -2.27 -22.08 0.38
C ALA A 105 -2.35 -20.62 0.87
N LYS A 106 -3.55 -20.07 1.05
CA LYS A 106 -3.81 -18.72 1.57
C LYS A 106 -4.60 -18.75 2.87
N ASP A 107 -4.63 -19.86 3.60
CA ASP A 107 -5.30 -19.90 4.92
C ASP A 107 -4.51 -19.22 6.03
N PHE A 108 -3.22 -18.96 5.80
CA PHE A 108 -2.35 -18.30 6.78
C PHE A 108 -2.75 -16.86 7.13
N PHE A 109 -3.43 -16.13 6.23
CA PHE A 109 -3.65 -14.70 6.45
C PHE A 109 -4.77 -14.45 7.46
N GLU A 110 -4.53 -13.52 8.37
CA GLU A 110 -5.48 -13.08 9.38
C GLU A 110 -6.03 -11.70 9.06
N ARG A 111 -5.27 -10.93 8.27
CA ARG A 111 -5.57 -9.55 7.88
C ARG A 111 -5.28 -9.35 6.41
N LEU A 112 -5.93 -8.35 5.83
CA LEU A 112 -5.65 -7.91 4.47
C LEU A 112 -5.76 -6.40 4.33
N ALA A 113 -5.05 -5.88 3.35
CA ALA A 113 -5.22 -4.53 2.82
C ALA A 113 -5.44 -4.60 1.31
N VAL A 114 -6.42 -3.86 0.80
CA VAL A 114 -6.71 -3.70 -0.63
C VAL A 114 -6.43 -2.27 -1.01
N ILE A 115 -5.61 -2.09 -2.05
CA ILE A 115 -5.19 -0.81 -2.58
C ILE A 115 -5.84 -0.63 -3.96
N VAL A 116 -6.68 0.40 -4.07
CA VAL A 116 -7.42 0.74 -5.29
C VAL A 116 -7.37 2.24 -5.54
N SER A 117 -7.82 2.69 -6.71
CA SER A 117 -8.00 4.12 -7.00
C SER A 117 -9.47 4.53 -6.91
N SER A 118 -9.70 5.65 -6.24
CA SER A 118 -11.00 6.34 -6.15
C SER A 118 -11.54 6.70 -7.53
N ALA A 119 -10.65 7.11 -8.44
CA ALA A 119 -10.95 7.52 -9.80
C ALA A 119 -10.92 6.37 -10.81
N ASP A 120 -10.71 5.13 -10.34
CA ASP A 120 -10.61 3.94 -11.20
C ASP A 120 -9.52 4.07 -12.30
N ALA A 121 -8.43 4.74 -11.97
CA ALA A 121 -7.37 5.12 -12.91
C ALA A 121 -6.19 4.11 -12.96
N LEU A 122 -6.27 2.99 -12.24
CA LEU A 122 -5.19 1.99 -12.24
C LEU A 122 -5.36 1.05 -13.43
N THR A 123 -4.37 1.06 -14.32
CA THR A 123 -4.29 0.11 -15.45
C THR A 123 -3.59 -1.18 -15.01
N LYS A 124 -3.62 -2.20 -15.87
CA LYS A 124 -2.84 -3.43 -15.64
C LYS A 124 -1.36 -3.17 -15.46
N GLY A 125 -0.80 -2.23 -16.23
CA GLY A 125 0.60 -1.84 -16.10
C GLY A 125 0.89 -1.23 -14.74
N HIS A 126 0.01 -0.35 -14.25
CA HIS A 126 0.12 0.28 -12.94
C HIS A 126 0.13 -0.75 -11.82
N VAL A 127 -0.84 -1.67 -11.77
CA VAL A 127 -0.91 -2.64 -10.66
C VAL A 127 0.23 -3.65 -10.66
N ARG A 128 0.73 -4.05 -11.83
CA ARG A 128 1.94 -4.90 -11.94
C ARG A 128 3.18 -4.17 -11.44
N TYR A 129 3.28 -2.87 -11.71
CA TYR A 129 4.36 -2.04 -11.19
C TYR A 129 4.27 -1.90 -9.67
N LEU A 130 3.08 -1.58 -9.15
CA LEU A 130 2.83 -1.45 -7.71
C LEU A 130 3.15 -2.77 -6.97
N GLU A 131 2.67 -3.91 -7.47
CA GLU A 131 2.99 -5.23 -6.90
C GLU A 131 4.51 -5.48 -6.89
N SER A 132 5.20 -5.24 -8.00
CA SER A 132 6.65 -5.40 -8.13
C SER A 132 7.40 -4.54 -7.10
N GLN A 133 7.04 -3.26 -6.97
CA GLN A 133 7.68 -2.35 -6.02
C GLN A 133 7.41 -2.73 -4.56
N LEU A 134 6.18 -3.12 -4.22
CA LEU A 134 5.84 -3.53 -2.85
C LEU A 134 6.57 -4.83 -2.45
N ILE A 135 6.64 -5.82 -3.34
CA ILE A 135 7.41 -7.05 -3.10
C ILE A 135 8.89 -6.70 -2.89
N ARG A 136 9.47 -5.85 -3.74
CA ARG A 136 10.86 -5.41 -3.62
C ARG A 136 11.13 -4.76 -2.27
N LEU A 137 10.31 -3.79 -1.88
CA LEU A 137 10.45 -3.06 -0.61
C LEU A 137 10.34 -3.97 0.61
N VAL A 138 9.41 -4.94 0.60
CA VAL A 138 9.27 -5.90 1.70
C VAL A 138 10.50 -6.79 1.81
N ARG A 139 11.06 -7.25 0.67
CA ARG A 139 12.29 -8.06 0.67
C ARG A 139 13.50 -7.27 1.15
N GLU A 140 13.63 -6.02 0.73
CA GLU A 140 14.71 -5.12 1.16
C GLU A 140 14.63 -4.81 2.66
N ALA A 141 13.43 -4.64 3.20
CA ALA A 141 13.23 -4.40 4.63
C ALA A 141 13.58 -5.63 5.49
N GLY A 142 13.38 -6.86 4.98
CA GLY A 142 13.70 -8.11 5.67
C GLY A 142 12.85 -8.40 6.93
N SER A 143 11.91 -7.53 7.28
CA SER A 143 11.06 -7.67 8.47
C SER A 143 9.94 -8.69 8.30
N VAL A 144 9.48 -8.91 7.06
CA VAL A 144 8.32 -9.77 6.73
C VAL A 144 8.73 -10.82 5.70
N ALA A 145 8.39 -12.09 5.94
CA ALA A 145 8.58 -13.16 4.97
C ALA A 145 7.51 -13.09 3.88
N LEU A 146 7.84 -13.47 2.64
CA LEU A 146 6.89 -13.46 1.51
C LEU A 146 6.63 -14.87 0.98
N THR A 147 5.36 -15.22 0.81
CA THR A 147 4.95 -16.47 0.12
C THR A 147 4.88 -16.30 -1.40
N ASN A 148 5.33 -15.17 -1.96
CA ASN A 148 5.32 -14.95 -3.40
C ASN A 148 6.40 -15.82 -4.06
N ASP A 149 5.98 -16.84 -4.80
CA ASP A 149 6.89 -17.75 -5.53
C ASP A 149 7.66 -17.05 -6.66
N THR A 150 7.15 -15.89 -7.10
CA THR A 150 7.76 -15.10 -8.17
C THR A 150 8.04 -13.68 -7.70
N HIS A 151 9.14 -13.12 -8.21
CA HIS A 151 9.50 -11.72 -8.05
C HIS A 151 9.55 -11.07 -9.44
N PRO A 152 8.39 -10.72 -10.02
CA PRO A 152 8.38 -10.05 -11.31
C PRO A 152 9.05 -8.68 -11.15
N ASP A 153 10.23 -8.49 -11.74
CA ASP A 153 10.82 -7.15 -11.93
C ASP A 153 10.09 -6.48 -13.09
N PHE A 154 9.07 -5.68 -12.76
CA PHE A 154 8.26 -5.00 -13.75
C PHE A 154 8.64 -3.53 -13.79
N GLN A 155 9.43 -3.17 -14.80
CA GLN A 155 9.86 -1.79 -15.06
C GLN A 155 9.23 -1.21 -16.33
N ARG A 156 8.22 -1.85 -16.93
CA ARG A 156 7.66 -1.46 -18.23
C ARG A 156 6.52 -0.46 -18.08
N LEU A 157 6.86 0.77 -17.69
CA LEU A 157 5.99 1.95 -17.74
C LEU A 157 6.72 3.12 -18.44
N PRO A 158 5.99 4.01 -19.15
CA PRO A 158 6.50 5.34 -19.51
C PRO A 158 7.06 6.09 -18.31
N GLU A 159 7.96 7.04 -18.56
CA GLU A 159 8.61 7.82 -17.50
C GLU A 159 7.60 8.55 -16.60
N ALA A 160 6.60 9.21 -17.20
CA ALA A 160 5.56 9.92 -16.46
C ALA A 160 4.74 8.96 -15.56
N ASP A 161 4.24 7.85 -16.12
CA ASP A 161 3.47 6.86 -15.37
C ASP A 161 4.30 6.25 -14.23
N ARG A 162 5.60 6.04 -14.44
CA ARG A 162 6.50 5.54 -13.39
C ARG A 162 6.62 6.53 -12.24
N ALA A 163 6.86 7.82 -12.54
CA ALA A 163 6.97 8.85 -11.51
C ALA A 163 5.67 8.96 -10.68
N ASP A 164 4.51 8.89 -11.36
CA ASP A 164 3.20 8.88 -10.68
C ASP A 164 3.03 7.63 -9.80
N MET A 165 3.45 6.46 -10.29
CA MET A 165 3.38 5.22 -9.52
C MET A 165 4.39 5.16 -8.37
N ASP A 166 5.58 5.73 -8.51
CA ASP A 166 6.54 5.86 -7.41
C ASP A 166 5.95 6.72 -6.28
N PHE A 167 5.31 7.83 -6.63
CA PHE A 167 4.57 8.63 -5.67
C PHE A 167 3.42 7.83 -5.03
N PHE A 168 2.69 7.06 -5.82
CA PHE A 168 1.61 6.20 -5.33
C PHE A 168 2.11 5.15 -4.34
N VAL A 169 3.23 4.46 -4.64
CA VAL A 169 3.90 3.50 -3.74
C VAL A 169 4.29 4.20 -2.43
N ALA A 170 4.88 5.39 -2.50
CA ALA A 170 5.27 6.13 -1.30
C ALA A 170 4.07 6.44 -0.38
N GLN A 171 2.89 6.75 -0.94
CA GLN A 171 1.67 6.94 -0.15
C GLN A 171 1.20 5.62 0.47
N VAL A 172 1.18 4.53 -0.29
CA VAL A 172 0.80 3.19 0.21
C VAL A 172 1.69 2.75 1.36
N VAL A 173 3.01 2.88 1.21
CA VAL A 173 4.00 2.53 2.26
C VAL A 173 3.83 3.38 3.52
N THR A 174 3.38 4.63 3.37
CA THR A 174 3.06 5.48 4.53
C THR A 174 1.79 5.02 5.26
N ILE A 175 0.79 4.52 4.53
CA ILE A 175 -0.51 4.15 5.08
C ILE A 175 -0.50 2.75 5.70
N LEU A 176 0.10 1.76 5.04
CA LEU A 176 0.00 0.34 5.44
C LEU A 176 0.35 0.10 6.92
N PRO A 177 1.46 0.64 7.48
CA PRO A 177 1.80 0.43 8.89
C PRO A 177 0.76 0.97 9.88
N LEU A 178 -0.04 1.95 9.50
CA LEU A 178 -1.09 2.53 10.34
C LEU A 178 -2.34 1.65 10.42
N LEU A 179 -2.48 0.71 9.48
CA LEU A 179 -3.61 -0.21 9.41
C LEU A 179 -3.32 -1.54 10.08
N GLY A 180 -2.18 -1.66 10.76
CA GLY A 180 -1.64 -2.84 11.44
C GLY A 180 -1.27 -3.98 10.49
#